data_AF-A0A964PRZ6-F1
#
_entry.id   AF-A0A964PRZ6-F1
#
_cell.length_a   1.000
_cell.length_b   1.000
_cell.length_c   1.000
_cell.angle_alpha   90.00
_cell.angle_beta   90.00
_cell.angle_gamma   90.00
#
_symmetry.space_group_name_H-M   'P 1'
#
loop_
_entity.id
_entity.type
_entity.pdbx_description
1 polymer ?
#
loop_
_entity_poly.entity_id
_entity_poly.type
_entity_poly.pdbx_seq_one_letter_code
_entity_poly.pdbx_strand_id
1 'polypeptide(L)'
;MASTCIRLFLGSRIGSTGGSQTYLLPRNYHSSNLALPMSVKLTELQAKNAKPREAKYTMAGGHGLTLLVMPDGSKYWRLRYRFGGKRRMIGLGKPYPDTTLKQAQAKAAEFRALVNAGIDPGDKRRVEKLAERGRAANTFGDAADAWHSFRSKAWDIKTAEQARTYLDKDVLPKLRSRPLDSITP
;
A
#
# COMPACT_ATOMS: atom_id res chain seq x y z
N MET A 1 -39.96 -5.38 48.54
CA MET A 1 -41.02 -4.83 47.66
C MET A 1 -40.36 -3.76 46.79
N ALA A 2 -40.32 -3.78 45.46
CA ALA A 2 -40.85 -4.69 44.46
C ALA A 2 -39.78 -4.86 43.36
N SER A 3 -39.62 -6.11 42.94
CA SER A 3 -38.83 -6.53 41.78
C SER A 3 -39.52 -6.03 40.51
N THR A 4 -38.82 -5.33 39.63
CA THR A 4 -39.32 -5.05 38.28
C THR A 4 -38.35 -5.65 37.27
N CYS A 5 -38.60 -6.92 36.97
CA CYS A 5 -38.06 -7.62 35.82
C CYS A 5 -38.69 -7.03 34.55
N ILE A 6 -37.86 -6.53 33.63
CA ILE A 6 -38.25 -6.38 32.23
C ILE A 6 -37.34 -7.31 31.42
N ARG A 7 -37.89 -8.48 31.09
CA ARG A 7 -37.44 -9.34 30.00
C ARG A 7 -38.50 -9.30 28.91
N LEU A 8 -38.03 -9.49 27.67
CA LEU A 8 -38.69 -9.85 26.40
C LEU A 8 -38.14 -8.90 25.31
N PHE A 9 -37.60 -9.31 24.17
CA PHE A 9 -37.90 -10.48 23.35
C PHE A 9 -36.64 -10.94 22.57
N LEU A 10 -36.45 -12.25 22.46
CA LEU A 10 -35.50 -12.91 21.55
C LEU A 10 -36.06 -12.88 20.11
N GLY A 11 -35.27 -12.42 19.15
CA GLY A 11 -35.51 -12.52 17.71
C GLY A 11 -34.20 -12.79 16.98
N SER A 12 -34.18 -13.82 16.13
CA SER A 12 -33.02 -14.62 15.71
C SER A 12 -32.13 -13.98 14.63
N ARG A 13 -30.82 -14.31 14.71
CA ARG A 13 -29.76 -14.44 13.68
C ARG A 13 -29.57 -13.32 12.64
N ILE A 14 -28.34 -12.76 12.58
CA ILE A 14 -27.33 -12.89 11.49
C ILE A 14 -26.06 -12.12 11.93
N GLY A 15 -24.88 -12.75 11.79
CA GLY A 15 -23.63 -12.04 11.44
C GLY A 15 -22.77 -11.43 12.57
N SER A 16 -21.83 -12.24 13.07
CA SER A 16 -20.60 -11.78 13.74
C SER A 16 -19.79 -10.80 12.88
N THR A 17 -19.44 -9.62 13.41
CA THR A 17 -18.08 -9.03 13.48
C THR A 17 -18.15 -7.52 13.72
N GLY A 18 -17.96 -7.11 14.98
CA GLY A 18 -17.92 -5.68 15.32
C GLY A 18 -17.91 -5.45 16.82
N GLY A 19 -16.94 -6.03 17.53
CA GLY A 19 -16.76 -5.73 18.96
C GLY A 19 -16.32 -4.27 19.16
N SER A 20 -17.27 -3.35 19.24
CA SER A 20 -17.08 -2.14 20.05
C SER A 20 -17.10 -2.61 21.49
N GLN A 21 -15.92 -2.73 22.07
CA GLN A 21 -15.76 -3.02 23.48
C GLN A 21 -16.24 -1.79 24.26
N THR A 22 -17.53 -1.72 24.57
CA THR A 22 -18.07 -0.76 25.52
C THR A 22 -17.58 -1.16 26.90
N TYR A 23 -16.56 -0.47 27.40
CA TYR A 23 -16.09 -0.64 28.77
C TYR A 23 -17.17 -0.07 29.70
N LEU A 24 -18.02 -0.94 30.25
CA LEU A 24 -18.90 -0.57 31.36
C LEU A 24 -18.03 -0.36 32.60
N LEU A 25 -17.84 0.90 33.00
CA LEU A 25 -17.11 1.23 34.23
C LEU A 25 -17.95 0.79 35.44
N PRO A 26 -17.34 0.16 36.46
CA PRO A 26 -18.03 -0.17 37.70
C PRO A 26 -18.49 1.11 38.42
N ARG A 27 -19.60 1.01 39.14
CA ARG A 27 -20.36 2.14 39.75
C ARG A 27 -19.56 3.07 40.67
N ASN A 28 -18.37 2.67 41.12
CA ASN A 28 -17.51 3.44 42.02
C ASN A 28 -16.19 3.82 41.36
N TYR A 29 -16.24 4.46 40.19
CA TYR A 29 -15.08 5.01 39.52
C TYR A 29 -14.91 6.50 39.87
N HIS A 30 -13.89 6.81 40.68
CA HIS A 30 -13.53 8.21 40.99
C HIS A 30 -12.76 8.80 39.80
N SER A 31 -13.23 9.94 39.27
CA SER A 31 -12.72 10.60 38.06
C SER A 31 -11.23 11.01 38.11
N SER A 32 -10.57 10.93 39.27
CA SER A 32 -9.18 11.36 39.46
C SER A 32 -8.12 10.37 38.95
N ASN A 33 -8.51 9.16 38.54
CA ASN A 33 -7.61 8.13 37.98
C ASN A 33 -7.98 7.74 36.53
N LEU A 34 -8.43 8.71 35.72
CA LEU A 34 -8.48 8.57 34.26
C LEU A 34 -7.05 8.61 33.68
N ALA A 35 -6.25 7.59 33.98
CA ALA A 35 -5.15 7.21 33.13
C ALA A 35 -5.76 6.65 31.84
N LEU A 36 -6.07 7.54 30.89
CA LEU A 36 -6.29 7.16 29.50
C LEU A 36 -5.18 6.17 29.12
N PRO A 37 -5.51 4.98 28.58
CA PRO A 37 -4.53 3.92 28.42
C PRO A 37 -3.35 4.48 27.63
N MET A 38 -2.16 4.37 28.24
CA MET A 38 -0.90 4.88 27.70
C MET A 38 -0.87 4.71 26.19
N SER A 39 -0.60 5.81 25.48
CA SER A 39 -0.44 5.86 24.02
C SER A 39 0.00 4.51 23.47
N VAL A 40 -0.89 3.84 22.72
CA VAL A 40 -0.61 2.53 22.11
C VAL A 40 0.51 2.71 21.09
N LYS A 41 1.75 2.64 21.56
CA LYS A 41 2.98 2.83 20.79
C LYS A 41 3.64 1.47 20.68
N LEU A 42 3.67 0.94 19.46
CA LEU A 42 4.32 -0.33 19.19
C LEU A 42 5.84 -0.14 19.32
N THR A 43 6.51 -1.10 19.95
CA THR A 43 7.98 -1.14 20.02
C THR A 43 8.56 -2.15 19.04
N GLU A 44 9.85 -1.98 18.69
CA GLU A 44 10.55 -2.90 17.78
C GLU A 44 10.57 -4.33 18.34
N LEU A 45 10.74 -4.48 19.66
CA LEU A 45 10.70 -5.78 20.35
C LEU A 45 9.32 -6.43 20.23
N GLN A 46 8.24 -5.66 20.37
CA GLN A 46 6.88 -6.18 20.17
C GLN A 46 6.65 -6.64 18.72
N ALA A 47 7.18 -5.90 17.74
CA ALA A 47 7.09 -6.28 16.33
C ALA A 47 7.91 -7.55 16.03
N LYS A 48 9.10 -7.70 16.64
CA LYS A 48 9.95 -8.88 16.52
C LYS A 48 9.31 -10.12 17.15
N ASN A 49 8.76 -9.96 18.35
CA ASN A 49 8.16 -11.06 19.13
C ASN A 49 6.75 -11.45 18.66
N ALA A 50 6.18 -10.73 17.68
CA ALA A 50 4.89 -11.05 17.11
C ALA A 50 4.95 -12.37 16.32
N LYS A 51 4.32 -13.41 16.88
CA LYS A 51 4.24 -14.76 16.30
C LYS A 51 3.01 -14.91 15.39
N PRO A 52 3.13 -15.62 14.27
CA PRO A 52 1.97 -15.96 13.45
C PRO A 52 0.93 -16.74 14.27
N ARG A 53 -0.34 -16.57 13.88
CA ARG A 53 -1.49 -17.31 14.41
C ARG A 53 -2.25 -17.93 13.24
N GLU A 54 -3.19 -18.83 13.52
CA GLU A 54 -4.04 -19.46 12.50
C GLU A 54 -4.76 -18.42 11.62
N ALA A 55 -5.18 -17.30 12.21
CA ALA A 55 -5.79 -16.18 11.51
C ALA A 55 -4.89 -14.93 11.53
N LYS A 56 -4.96 -14.14 10.44
CA LYS A 56 -4.29 -12.84 10.36
C LYS A 56 -4.79 -11.92 11.48
N TYR A 57 -3.88 -11.21 12.13
CA TYR A 57 -4.23 -10.26 13.18
C TYR A 57 -3.43 -8.97 13.06
N THR A 58 -3.95 -7.90 13.66
CA THR A 58 -3.35 -6.55 13.55
C THR A 58 -2.98 -6.03 14.92
N MET A 59 -1.76 -5.50 15.06
CA MET A 59 -1.29 -4.80 16.24
C MET A 59 -1.27 -3.30 15.98
N ALA A 60 -1.91 -2.51 16.83
CA ALA A 60 -1.92 -1.06 16.71
C ALA A 60 -0.59 -0.47 17.23
N GLY A 61 -0.05 0.51 16.50
CA GLY A 61 1.18 1.23 16.90
C GLY A 61 1.01 2.74 17.05
N GLY A 62 -0.24 3.21 17.04
CA GLY A 62 -0.57 4.63 17.23
C GLY A 62 -0.58 5.42 15.93
N HIS A 63 -1.25 6.57 15.93
CA HIS A 63 -1.37 7.46 14.75
C HIS A 63 -1.81 6.76 13.46
N GLY A 64 -2.66 5.73 13.57
CA GLY A 64 -3.11 4.93 12.43
C GLY A 64 -2.09 3.90 11.91
N LEU A 65 -0.87 3.87 12.45
CA LEU A 65 0.12 2.83 12.16
C LEU A 65 -0.34 1.49 12.76
N THR A 66 -0.21 0.44 11.97
CA THR A 66 -0.60 -0.91 12.33
C THR A 66 0.38 -1.92 11.76
N LEU A 67 0.64 -3.00 12.49
CA LEU A 67 1.40 -4.15 12.02
C LEU A 67 0.41 -5.29 11.76
N LEU A 68 0.29 -5.70 10.51
CA LEU A 68 -0.46 -6.90 10.14
C LEU A 68 0.48 -8.10 10.20
N VAL A 69 0.12 -9.10 10.99
CA VAL A 69 0.81 -10.37 11.06
C VAL A 69 -0.06 -11.40 10.34
N MET A 70 0.52 -12.01 9.31
CA MET A 70 -0.13 -13.02 8.50
C MET A 70 0.17 -14.43 9.05
N PRO A 71 -0.68 -15.44 8.77
CA PRO A 71 -0.47 -16.82 9.24
C PRO A 71 0.81 -17.47 8.70
N ASP A 72 1.28 -17.01 7.53
CA ASP A 72 2.55 -17.43 6.90
C ASP A 72 3.80 -16.92 7.65
N GLY A 73 3.65 -16.08 8.68
CA GLY A 73 4.75 -15.46 9.42
C GLY A 73 5.18 -14.09 8.85
N SER A 74 4.66 -13.70 7.69
CA SER A 74 4.95 -12.42 7.07
C SER A 74 4.31 -11.28 7.87
N LYS A 75 5.06 -10.19 8.02
CA LYS A 75 4.66 -9.03 8.83
C LYS A 75 4.66 -7.78 7.97
N TYR A 76 3.54 -7.06 7.93
CA TYR A 76 3.35 -5.92 7.04
C TYR A 76 2.98 -4.66 7.82
N TRP A 77 3.72 -3.59 7.58
CA TRP A 77 3.36 -2.26 8.07
C TRP A 77 2.23 -1.66 7.24
N ARG A 78 1.17 -1.19 7.91
CA ARG A 78 0.01 -0.56 7.30
C ARG A 78 -0.35 0.74 8.01
N LEU A 79 -0.77 1.74 7.24
CA LEU A 79 -1.33 2.99 7.73
C LEU A 79 -2.82 3.03 7.43
N ARG A 80 -3.63 3.26 8.45
CA ARG A 80 -5.05 3.57 8.36
C ARG A 80 -5.21 5.09 8.27
N TYR A 81 -5.91 5.55 7.24
CA TYR A 81 -6.17 6.98 7.02
C TYR A 81 -7.59 7.19 6.47
N ARG A 82 -8.02 8.46 6.43
CA ARG A 82 -9.27 8.87 5.79
C ARG A 82 -8.96 9.86 4.69
N PHE A 83 -9.62 9.70 3.55
CA PHE A 83 -9.52 10.62 2.43
C PHE A 83 -10.89 10.69 1.74
N GLY A 84 -11.40 11.90 1.49
CA GLY A 84 -12.73 12.10 0.90
C GLY A 84 -13.86 11.40 1.67
N GLY A 85 -13.84 11.45 3.01
CA GLY A 85 -14.84 10.80 3.87
C GLY A 85 -14.78 9.27 3.96
N LYS A 86 -13.93 8.61 3.16
CA LYS A 86 -13.80 7.15 3.12
C LYS A 86 -12.59 6.67 3.93
N ARG A 87 -12.75 5.55 4.63
CA ARG A 87 -11.65 4.88 5.35
C ARG A 87 -10.80 4.10 4.34
N ARG A 88 -9.49 4.34 4.33
CA ARG A 88 -8.53 3.68 3.45
C ARG A 88 -7.36 3.10 4.24
N MET A 89 -6.66 2.15 3.63
CA MET A 89 -5.45 1.54 4.19
C MET A 89 -4.37 1.46 3.12
N ILE A 90 -3.12 1.77 3.50
CA ILE A 90 -1.96 1.70 2.61
C ILE A 90 -0.82 0.94 3.29
N GLY A 91 -0.12 0.08 2.54
CA GLY A 91 1.09 -0.61 3.01
C GLY A 91 2.30 0.33 3.01
N LEU A 92 3.14 0.27 4.04
CA LEU A 92 4.26 1.21 4.21
C LEU A 92 5.60 0.70 3.65
N GLY A 93 5.59 -0.36 2.84
CA GLY A 93 6.78 -0.86 2.17
C GLY A 93 6.82 -2.38 2.14
N LYS A 94 8.04 -2.91 2.15
CA LYS A 94 8.32 -4.33 2.18
C LYS A 94 7.92 -4.94 3.54
N PRO A 95 7.77 -6.28 3.62
CA PRO A 95 7.56 -6.95 4.88
C PRO A 95 8.69 -6.67 5.88
N TYR A 96 8.41 -6.80 7.17
CA TYR A 96 9.45 -6.87 8.19
C TYR A 96 10.25 -8.18 8.00
N PRO A 97 11.60 -8.18 8.11
CA PRO A 97 12.44 -7.13 8.70
C PRO A 97 12.98 -6.06 7.74
N ASP A 98 12.71 -6.13 6.44
CA ASP A 98 13.25 -5.17 5.45
C ASP A 98 12.87 -3.72 5.75
N THR A 99 11.67 -3.51 6.29
CA THR A 99 11.21 -2.21 6.79
C THR A 99 11.13 -2.23 8.31
N THR A 100 11.99 -1.44 8.97
CA THR A 100 12.02 -1.31 10.44
C THR A 100 10.88 -0.42 10.94
N LEU A 101 10.56 -0.46 12.25
CA LEU A 101 9.53 0.41 12.83
C LEU A 101 9.84 1.90 12.59
N LYS A 102 11.10 2.31 12.71
CA LYS A 102 11.53 3.71 12.50
C LYS A 102 11.23 4.15 11.07
N GLN A 103 11.57 3.32 10.08
CA GLN A 103 11.26 3.59 8.67
C GLN A 103 9.74 3.61 8.42
N ALA A 104 8.99 2.69 9.02
CA ALA A 104 7.53 2.68 8.93
C ALA A 104 6.91 3.96 9.52
N GLN A 105 7.43 4.45 10.65
CA GLN A 105 6.98 5.70 11.28
C GLN A 105 7.29 6.93 10.40
N ALA A 106 8.49 7.00 9.82
CA ALA A 106 8.88 8.06 8.89
C ALA A 106 7.95 8.10 7.66
N LYS A 107 7.77 6.96 6.98
CA LYS A 107 6.85 6.85 5.84
C LYS A 107 5.41 7.16 6.22
N ALA A 108 4.98 6.75 7.42
CA ALA A 108 3.64 7.09 7.91
C ALA A 108 3.48 8.60 8.11
N ALA A 109 4.52 9.33 8.54
CA ALA A 109 4.49 10.78 8.67
C ALA A 109 4.42 11.46 7.28
N GLU A 110 5.21 10.99 6.32
CA GLU A 110 5.17 11.46 4.92
C GLU A 110 3.78 11.28 4.30
N PHE A 111 3.16 10.10 4.46
CA PHE A 111 1.82 9.87 3.93
C PHE A 111 0.75 10.72 4.62
N ARG A 112 0.90 10.98 5.92
CA ARG A 112 0.00 11.91 6.64
C ARG A 112 0.14 13.33 6.10
N ALA A 113 1.37 13.78 5.81
CA ALA A 113 1.60 15.08 5.19
C ALA A 113 0.94 15.17 3.80
N LEU A 114 1.03 14.11 2.98
CA LEU A 114 0.35 14.05 1.68
C LEU A 114 -1.18 14.11 1.81
N VAL A 115 -1.75 13.37 2.76
CA VAL A 115 -3.20 13.41 3.02
C VAL A 115 -3.64 14.81 3.47
N ASN A 116 -2.84 15.48 4.32
CA ASN A 116 -3.12 16.84 4.77
C ASN A 116 -3.00 17.86 3.62
N ALA A 117 -2.13 17.61 2.63
CA ALA A 117 -2.03 18.38 1.40
C ALA A 117 -3.15 18.09 0.40
N GLY A 118 -4.12 17.23 0.74
CA GLY A 118 -5.23 16.88 -0.15
C GLY A 118 -4.87 15.88 -1.26
N ILE A 119 -3.72 15.22 -1.17
CA ILE A 119 -3.26 14.22 -2.15
C ILE A 119 -3.49 12.83 -1.58
N ASP A 120 -4.19 11.95 -2.33
CA ASP A 120 -4.34 10.54 -1.93
C ASP A 120 -3.03 9.77 -2.17
N PRO A 121 -2.39 9.21 -1.12
CA PRO A 121 -1.18 8.40 -1.25
C PRO A 121 -1.31 7.18 -2.17
N GLY A 122 -2.50 6.56 -2.20
CA GLY A 122 -2.79 5.40 -3.03
C GLY A 122 -2.80 5.76 -4.50
N ASP A 123 -3.39 6.90 -4.84
CA ASP A 123 -3.39 7.39 -6.23
C ASP A 123 -2.01 7.86 -6.67
N LYS A 124 -1.26 8.56 -5.81
CA LYS A 124 0.13 8.94 -6.10
C LYS A 124 0.98 7.73 -6.47
N ARG A 125 0.93 6.66 -5.65
CA ARG A 125 1.65 5.41 -5.96
C ARG A 125 1.18 4.72 -7.23
N ARG A 126 -0.13 4.78 -7.52
CA ARG A 126 -0.69 4.19 -8.75
C ARG A 126 -0.19 4.94 -9.98
N VAL A 127 -0.17 6.27 -9.93
CA VAL A 127 0.35 7.12 -11.00
C VAL A 127 1.84 6.89 -11.19
N GLU A 128 2.64 6.85 -10.13
CA GLU A 128 4.08 6.54 -10.20
C GLU A 128 4.32 5.18 -10.85
N LYS A 129 3.60 4.14 -10.43
CA LYS A 129 3.73 2.79 -11.03
C LYS A 129 3.30 2.74 -12.50
N LEU A 130 2.27 3.50 -12.87
CA LEU A 130 1.84 3.61 -14.27
C LEU A 130 2.87 4.37 -15.10
N ALA A 131 3.46 5.44 -14.56
CA ALA A 131 4.52 6.19 -15.22
C ALA A 131 5.78 5.32 -15.40
N GLU A 132 6.18 4.53 -14.40
CA GLU A 132 7.28 3.56 -14.51
C GLU A 132 7.01 2.52 -15.61
N ARG A 133 5.79 1.96 -15.65
CA ARG A 133 5.39 1.03 -16.71
C ARG A 133 5.38 1.69 -18.08
N GLY A 134 4.88 2.91 -18.19
CA GLY A 134 4.88 3.70 -19.42
C GLY A 134 6.31 3.96 -19.90
N ARG A 135 7.23 4.33 -19.01
CA ARG A 135 8.66 4.50 -19.33
C ARG A 135 9.31 3.18 -19.77
N ALA A 136 8.96 2.07 -19.13
CA ALA A 136 9.44 0.74 -19.51
C ALA A 136 8.84 0.21 -20.81
N ALA A 137 7.66 0.71 -21.24
CA ALA A 137 7.03 0.37 -22.51
C ALA A 137 7.37 1.37 -23.64
N ASN A 138 7.82 2.57 -23.30
CA ASN A 138 8.28 3.60 -24.23
C ASN A 138 9.80 3.53 -24.40
N THR A 139 10.32 2.33 -24.66
CA THR A 139 11.74 2.17 -24.97
C THR A 139 12.01 2.49 -26.44
N PHE A 140 13.26 2.84 -26.76
CA PHE A 140 13.65 3.03 -28.15
C PHE A 140 13.47 1.75 -28.98
N GLY A 141 13.65 0.57 -28.39
CA GLY A 141 13.40 -0.71 -29.06
C GLY A 141 11.95 -0.83 -29.53
N ASP A 142 11.00 -0.61 -28.62
CA ASP A 142 9.57 -0.69 -28.93
C ASP A 142 9.16 0.34 -30.00
N ALA A 143 9.71 1.56 -29.92
CA ALA A 143 9.49 2.61 -30.90
C ALA A 143 10.11 2.29 -32.27
N ALA A 144 11.31 1.71 -32.30
CA ALA A 144 11.99 1.31 -33.52
C ALA A 144 11.25 0.15 -34.22
N ASP A 145 10.75 -0.82 -33.45
CA ASP A 145 9.94 -1.93 -33.97
C ASP A 145 8.61 -1.43 -34.54
N ALA A 146 7.92 -0.54 -33.82
CA ALA A 146 6.69 0.10 -34.30
C ALA A 146 6.92 0.94 -35.57
N TRP A 147 8.01 1.71 -35.62
CA TRP A 147 8.41 2.48 -36.79
C TRP A 147 8.72 1.59 -37.99
N HIS A 148 9.49 0.53 -37.79
CA HIS A 148 9.84 -0.41 -38.86
C HIS A 148 8.60 -1.13 -39.41
N SER A 149 7.69 -1.57 -38.53
CA SER A 149 6.42 -2.18 -38.94
C SER A 149 5.52 -1.22 -39.72
N PHE A 150 5.51 0.07 -39.35
CA PHE A 150 4.76 1.09 -40.09
C PHE A 150 5.39 1.41 -41.46
N ARG A 151 6.72 1.57 -41.51
CA ARG A 151 7.44 1.96 -42.73
C ARG A 151 7.61 0.83 -43.73
N SER A 152 7.78 -0.41 -43.27
CA SER A 152 7.94 -1.59 -44.14
C SER A 152 6.74 -1.81 -45.06
N LYS A 153 5.54 -1.33 -44.70
CA LYS A 153 4.35 -1.37 -45.57
C LYS A 153 4.46 -0.50 -46.83
N ALA A 154 5.31 0.52 -46.80
CA ALA A 154 5.48 1.48 -47.89
C ALA A 154 6.79 1.30 -48.65
N TRP A 155 7.66 0.39 -48.20
CA TRP A 155 8.98 0.15 -48.78
C TRP A 155 9.01 -1.15 -49.57
N ASP A 156 9.91 -1.20 -50.57
CA ASP A 156 10.27 -2.46 -51.18
C ASP A 156 10.89 -3.40 -50.14
N ILE A 157 10.69 -4.71 -50.32
CA ILE A 157 11.07 -5.75 -49.35
C ILE A 157 12.56 -5.65 -49.03
N LYS A 158 13.41 -5.46 -50.04
CA LYS A 158 14.87 -5.34 -49.85
C LYS A 158 15.24 -4.13 -49.01
N THR A 159 14.59 -2.99 -49.24
CA THR A 159 14.84 -1.76 -48.47
C THR A 159 14.39 -1.91 -47.03
N ALA A 160 13.26 -2.59 -46.78
CA ALA A 160 12.76 -2.86 -45.45
C ALA A 160 13.69 -3.80 -44.66
N GLU A 161 14.20 -4.86 -45.28
CA GLU A 161 15.16 -5.79 -44.67
C GLU A 161 16.51 -5.13 -44.36
N GLN A 162 16.99 -4.27 -45.27
CA GLN A 162 18.23 -3.54 -45.07
C GLN A 162 18.12 -2.53 -43.93
N ALA A 163 17.00 -1.79 -43.85
CA ALA A 163 16.70 -0.91 -42.72
C ALA A 163 16.61 -1.68 -41.38
N ARG A 164 16.04 -2.89 -41.39
CA ARG A 164 16.00 -3.76 -40.21
C ARG A 164 17.41 -4.17 -39.78
N THR A 165 18.25 -4.54 -40.73
CA THR A 165 19.63 -4.98 -40.46
C THR A 165 20.45 -3.89 -39.78
N TYR A 166 20.34 -2.64 -40.24
CA TYR A 166 21.03 -1.51 -39.60
C TYR A 166 20.49 -1.22 -38.20
N LEU A 167 19.17 -1.29 -38.00
CA LEU A 167 18.57 -1.17 -36.67
C LEU A 167 19.11 -2.23 -35.72
N ASP A 168 19.10 -3.50 -36.12
CA ASP A 168 19.51 -4.62 -35.27
C ASP A 168 21.03 -4.64 -34.99
N LYS A 169 21.87 -4.21 -35.95
CA LYS A 169 23.34 -4.23 -35.80
C LYS A 169 23.90 -2.99 -35.11
N ASP A 170 23.42 -1.80 -35.46
CA ASP A 170 24.10 -0.55 -35.09
C ASP A 170 23.39 0.19 -33.95
N VAL A 171 22.05 0.17 -33.95
CA VAL A 171 21.23 1.05 -33.11
C VAL A 171 20.69 0.33 -31.88
N LEU A 172 20.02 -0.81 -32.08
CA LEU A 172 19.38 -1.57 -31.00
C LEU A 172 20.36 -2.10 -29.94
N PRO A 173 21.60 -2.54 -30.25
CA PRO A 173 22.50 -3.03 -29.21
C PRO A 173 22.82 -1.99 -28.12
N LYS A 174 22.78 -0.70 -28.48
CA LYS A 174 23.11 0.40 -27.57
C LYS A 174 21.88 1.09 -26.97
N LEU A 175 20.78 1.16 -27.72
CA LEU A 175 19.64 2.00 -27.38
C LEU A 175 18.37 1.23 -27.02
N ARG A 176 18.29 -0.09 -27.29
CA ARG A 176 17.04 -0.86 -27.17
C ARG A 176 16.32 -0.69 -25.84
N SER A 177 17.03 -0.72 -24.71
CA SER A 177 16.44 -0.59 -23.36
C SER A 177 16.35 0.84 -22.83
N ARG A 178 16.77 1.83 -23.61
CA ARG A 178 16.72 3.23 -23.17
C ARG A 178 15.31 3.79 -23.35
N PRO A 179 14.74 4.47 -22.34
CA PRO A 179 13.49 5.19 -22.50
C PRO A 179 13.68 6.37 -23.44
N LEU A 180 12.69 6.66 -24.30
CA LEU A 180 12.77 7.75 -25.28
C LEU A 180 13.08 9.10 -24.63
N ASP A 181 12.53 9.37 -23.44
CA ASP A 181 12.73 10.61 -22.67
C ASP A 181 14.20 10.85 -22.27
N SER A 182 15.05 9.82 -22.32
CA SER A 182 16.47 9.89 -21.95
C SER A 182 17.41 10.14 -23.12
N ILE A 183 16.89 10.16 -24.36
CA ILE A 183 17.70 10.37 -25.56
C ILE A 183 17.78 11.88 -25.84
N THR A 184 18.89 12.49 -25.46
CA THR A 184 19.21 13.89 -25.79
C THR A 184 19.75 14.00 -27.22
N PRO A 185 19.40 15.09 -27.94
CA PRO A 185 19.86 15.34 -29.32
C PRO A 185 21.36 15.60 -29.42
#